data_AF-A0A654M8G6-F1
#
_entry.id   AF-A0A654M8G6-F1
#
_cell.length_a   1.000
_cell.length_b   1.000
_cell.length_c   1.000
_cell.angle_alpha   90.00
_cell.angle_beta   90.00
_cell.angle_gamma   90.00
#
_symmetry.space_group_name_H-M   'P 1'
#
loop_
_entity.id
_entity.type
_entity.pdbx_description
1 polymer ?
#
loop_
_entity_poly.entity_id
_entity_poly.type
_entity_poly.pdbx_seq_one_letter_code
_entity_poly.pdbx_strand_id
1 'polypeptide(L)'
;MDKVKKIGIISVILILSLSVGLLIYNQSITEESVRDRFIEEEKERQLESTKSISNHIQSDLNLVITMLDGLATSKYFQEGDLMGTEPETLLKEKYFGYSDIVNRLFVIDKDGVVRMSLAPRGTETFLGQDFSLRNWVKDTKTNLSLTLSGGFERQGIYREFITYPIVNRESNEYIGMVGAAIPTEPFFAKYGNVELGDRQFLVAFDRSGTILANGADKKLMGQNYFGDYVQDFINRNTILNNLTHALLMGNSGYAIYDYGRGERLTTQSPIIIGDRPEFFIQIVTPTDQIHSQIRHVISDENIKMITLFTSTFAAVVVLIILLAKWNNTLIKEVEKKTRELFEAEKRRKEIEESLESMKEYVNDVLKEAKTAMHIRRLRGFGGRKNVF
;
A
#
# COMPACT_ATOMS: atom_id res chain seq x y z
N MET A 1 59.78 1.53 -3.27
CA MET A 1 58.53 2.02 -3.91
C MET A 1 57.32 1.28 -3.32
N ASP A 2 57.00 1.45 -2.02
CA ASP A 2 56.15 0.46 -1.31
C ASP A 2 55.09 1.04 -0.34
N LYS A 3 55.37 2.15 0.38
CA LYS A 3 54.38 2.74 1.30
C LYS A 3 53.19 3.40 0.60
N VAL A 4 53.42 4.17 -0.47
CA VAL A 4 52.36 4.93 -1.17
C VAL A 4 51.30 4.02 -1.79
N LYS A 5 51.72 2.89 -2.42
CA LYS A 5 50.78 1.89 -2.96
C LYS A 5 49.94 1.25 -1.85
N LYS A 6 50.53 0.90 -0.70
CA LYS A 6 49.81 0.34 0.46
C LYS A 6 48.81 1.33 1.06
N ILE A 7 49.20 2.60 1.24
CA ILE A 7 48.29 3.66 1.71
C ILE A 7 47.12 3.83 0.75
N GLY A 8 47.37 3.91 -0.57
CA GLY A 8 46.30 4.01 -1.58
C GLY A 8 45.29 2.86 -1.52
N ILE A 9 45.76 1.62 -1.38
CA ILE A 9 44.89 0.43 -1.25
C ILE A 9 44.07 0.50 0.04
N ILE A 10 44.67 0.86 1.18
CA ILE A 10 43.97 0.98 2.47
C ILE A 10 42.92 2.09 2.41
N SER A 11 43.25 3.27 1.86
CA SER A 11 42.28 4.36 1.67
C SER A 11 41.11 3.96 0.78
N VAL A 12 41.35 3.21 -0.31
CA VAL A 12 40.27 2.66 -1.15
C VAL A 12 39.39 1.72 -0.33
N ILE A 13 39.95 0.72 0.36
CA ILE A 13 39.17 -0.22 1.19
C ILE A 13 38.33 0.54 2.23
N LEU A 14 38.92 1.53 2.92
CA LEU A 14 38.23 2.36 3.91
C LEU A 14 37.05 3.13 3.30
N ILE A 15 37.25 3.77 2.14
CA ILE A 15 36.18 4.50 1.43
C ILE A 15 35.06 3.54 1.04
N LEU A 16 35.38 2.37 0.48
CA LEU A 16 34.39 1.38 0.08
C LEU A 16 33.60 0.85 1.29
N SER A 17 34.26 0.58 2.42
CA SER A 17 33.60 0.19 3.67
C SER A 17 32.68 1.28 4.22
N LEU A 18 33.12 2.53 4.22
CA LEU A 18 32.31 3.69 4.62
C LEU A 18 31.10 3.89 3.70
N SER A 19 31.27 3.75 2.38
CA SER A 19 30.17 3.85 1.42
C SER A 19 29.13 2.74 1.61
N VAL A 20 29.55 1.50 1.87
CA VAL A 20 28.63 0.39 2.17
C VAL A 20 27.91 0.61 3.51
N GLY A 21 28.62 1.06 4.54
CA GLY A 21 28.00 1.39 5.84
C GLY A 21 26.96 2.52 5.71
N LEU A 22 27.27 3.57 4.96
CA LEU A 22 26.35 4.68 4.69
C LEU A 22 25.14 4.25 3.86
N LEU A 23 25.32 3.32 2.90
CA LEU A 23 24.24 2.73 2.11
C LEU A 23 23.27 1.97 3.03
N ILE A 24 23.78 1.07 3.88
CA ILE A 24 22.96 0.28 4.83
C ILE A 24 22.20 1.21 5.80
N TYR A 25 22.87 2.25 6.31
CA TYR A 25 22.24 3.25 7.18
C TYR A 25 21.09 4.00 6.49
N ASN A 26 21.33 4.52 5.28
CA ASN A 26 20.32 5.21 4.48
C ASN A 26 19.16 4.29 4.07
N GLN A 27 19.45 3.03 3.77
CA GLN A 27 18.44 2.01 3.47
C GLN A 27 17.52 1.77 4.66
N SER A 28 18.06 1.63 5.89
CA SER A 28 17.26 1.46 7.11
C SER A 28 16.29 2.62 7.35
N ILE A 29 16.75 3.87 7.18
CA ILE A 29 15.90 5.07 7.33
C ILE A 29 14.83 5.14 6.22
N THR A 30 15.18 4.74 5.00
CA THR A 30 14.25 4.75 3.87
C THR A 30 13.17 3.69 4.06
N GLU A 31 13.51 2.49 4.53
CA GLU A 31 12.57 1.40 4.82
C GLU A 31 11.55 1.78 5.89
N GLU A 32 11.98 2.38 7.00
CA GLU A 32 11.10 2.90 8.06
C GLU A 32 10.16 4.00 7.50
N SER A 33 10.72 5.00 6.81
CA SER A 33 9.95 6.10 6.21
C SER A 33 8.97 5.67 5.12
N VAL A 34 9.27 4.61 4.37
CA VAL A 34 8.35 4.03 3.36
C VAL A 34 7.26 3.22 4.05
N ARG A 35 7.59 2.45 5.09
CA ARG A 35 6.63 1.67 5.87
C ARG A 35 5.57 2.58 6.52
N ASP A 36 6.00 3.65 7.19
CA ASP A 36 5.09 4.57 7.87
C ASP A 36 4.12 5.26 6.89
N ARG A 37 4.65 5.76 5.76
CA ARG A 37 3.83 6.37 4.71
C ARG A 37 2.82 5.39 4.13
N PHE A 38 3.22 4.16 3.83
CA PHE A 38 2.30 3.15 3.29
C PHE A 38 1.19 2.79 4.30
N ILE A 39 1.51 2.73 5.60
CA ILE A 39 0.51 2.50 6.65
C ILE A 39 -0.49 3.67 6.72
N GLU A 40 -0.03 4.92 6.57
CA GLU A 40 -0.94 6.08 6.55
C GLU A 40 -1.80 6.12 5.30
N GLU A 41 -1.22 5.89 4.12
CA GLU A 41 -1.95 5.78 2.86
C GLU A 41 -2.99 4.64 2.88
N GLU A 42 -2.69 3.50 3.53
CA GLU A 42 -3.64 2.39 3.67
C GLU A 42 -4.78 2.74 4.65
N LYS A 43 -4.52 3.44 5.76
CA LYS A 43 -5.58 3.95 6.64
C LYS A 43 -6.54 4.87 5.90
N GLU A 44 -6.03 5.84 5.14
CA GLU A 44 -6.85 6.79 4.38
C GLU A 44 -7.65 6.09 3.28
N ARG A 45 -6.98 5.26 2.46
CA ARG A 45 -7.60 4.46 1.39
C ARG A 45 -8.68 3.51 1.90
N GLN A 46 -8.41 2.77 2.98
CA GLN A 46 -9.38 1.85 3.57
C GLN A 46 -10.55 2.62 4.21
N LEU A 47 -10.32 3.81 4.78
CA LEU A 47 -11.38 4.67 5.31
C LEU A 47 -12.28 5.25 4.21
N GLU A 48 -11.71 5.70 3.09
CA GLU A 48 -12.47 6.15 1.92
C GLU A 48 -13.30 5.00 1.32
N SER A 49 -12.70 3.82 1.15
CA SER A 49 -13.41 2.60 0.74
C SER A 49 -14.55 2.25 1.70
N THR A 50 -14.34 2.34 3.02
CA THR A 50 -15.38 2.10 4.03
C THR A 50 -16.54 3.09 3.91
N LYS A 51 -16.26 4.37 3.66
CA LYS A 51 -17.30 5.40 3.40
C LYS A 51 -18.08 5.10 2.11
N SER A 52 -17.39 4.71 1.04
CA SER A 52 -18.04 4.29 -0.22
C SER A 52 -18.95 3.08 -0.04
N ILE A 53 -18.50 2.06 0.69
CA ILE A 53 -19.31 0.88 1.04
C ILE A 53 -20.55 1.30 1.85
N SER A 54 -20.38 2.18 2.85
CA SER A 54 -21.49 2.70 3.64
C SER A 54 -22.53 3.41 2.76
N ASN A 55 -22.09 4.27 1.85
CA ASN A 55 -22.96 5.00 0.93
C ASN A 55 -23.71 4.06 -0.05
N HIS A 56 -23.11 2.94 -0.45
CA HIS A 56 -23.79 1.93 -1.27
C HIS A 56 -24.88 1.21 -0.46
N ILE A 57 -24.57 0.77 0.76
CA ILE A 57 -25.56 0.16 1.68
C ILE A 57 -26.70 1.13 1.97
N GLN A 58 -26.39 2.40 2.25
CA GLN A 58 -27.36 3.48 2.42
C GLN A 58 -28.28 3.65 1.20
N SER A 59 -27.72 3.57 -0.01
CA SER A 59 -28.49 3.70 -1.25
C SER A 59 -29.49 2.54 -1.40
N ASP A 60 -29.05 1.30 -1.18
CA ASP A 60 -29.91 0.12 -1.28
C ASP A 60 -31.01 0.08 -0.19
N LEU A 61 -30.69 0.51 1.04
CA LEU A 61 -31.69 0.65 2.10
C LEU A 61 -32.72 1.75 1.80
N ASN A 62 -32.27 2.91 1.27
CA ASN A 62 -33.18 3.98 0.85
C ASN A 62 -34.08 3.56 -0.33
N LEU A 63 -33.59 2.73 -1.26
CA LEU A 63 -34.41 2.12 -2.30
C LEU A 63 -35.51 1.24 -1.70
N VAL A 64 -35.20 0.40 -0.70
CA VAL A 64 -36.21 -0.40 0.02
C VAL A 64 -37.22 0.48 0.74
N ILE A 65 -36.78 1.53 1.45
CA ILE A 65 -37.66 2.44 2.18
C ILE A 65 -38.60 3.18 1.22
N THR A 66 -38.09 3.67 0.09
CA THR A 66 -38.90 4.34 -0.96
C THR A 66 -39.92 3.38 -1.58
N MET A 67 -39.56 2.11 -1.77
CA MET A 67 -40.48 1.07 -2.24
C MET A 67 -41.58 0.77 -1.22
N LEU A 68 -41.28 0.74 0.08
CA LEU A 68 -42.26 0.56 1.15
C LEU A 68 -43.20 1.78 1.28
N ASP A 69 -42.69 3.01 1.27
CA ASP A 69 -43.51 4.23 1.25
C ASP A 69 -44.42 4.27 0.00
N GLY A 70 -43.86 3.95 -1.18
CA GLY A 70 -44.61 3.88 -2.43
C GLY A 70 -45.70 2.81 -2.44
N LEU A 71 -45.51 1.68 -1.73
CA LEU A 71 -46.56 0.69 -1.50
C LEU A 71 -47.64 1.24 -0.56
N ALA A 72 -47.25 1.68 0.64
CA ALA A 72 -48.16 2.13 1.69
C ALA A 72 -49.03 3.32 1.27
N THR A 73 -48.50 4.19 0.40
CA THR A 73 -49.20 5.37 -0.11
C THR A 73 -49.95 5.15 -1.43
N SER A 74 -49.84 3.96 -2.03
CA SER A 74 -50.55 3.63 -3.27
C SER A 74 -52.05 3.46 -3.06
N LYS A 75 -52.84 3.79 -4.09
CA LYS A 75 -54.31 3.70 -4.07
C LYS A 75 -54.82 2.35 -3.53
N TYR A 76 -54.24 1.24 -4.00
CA TYR A 76 -54.68 -0.11 -3.65
C TYR A 76 -54.51 -0.45 -2.17
N PHE A 77 -53.45 0.04 -1.52
CA PHE A 77 -53.26 -0.15 -0.07
C PHE A 77 -54.07 0.86 0.76
N GLN A 78 -54.33 2.05 0.21
CA GLN A 78 -55.15 3.10 0.84
C GLN A 78 -56.65 2.76 0.88
N GLU A 79 -57.13 1.94 -0.06
CA GLU A 79 -58.51 1.43 -0.11
C GLU A 79 -58.85 0.42 1.02
N GLY A 80 -57.84 -0.08 1.74
CA GLY A 80 -58.03 -0.91 2.94
C GLY A 80 -58.27 -2.42 2.69
N ASP A 81 -58.51 -2.84 1.44
CA ASP A 81 -58.59 -4.27 1.10
C ASP A 81 -57.19 -4.88 0.98
N LEU A 82 -56.59 -5.19 2.13
CA LEU A 82 -55.29 -5.86 2.24
C LEU A 82 -55.29 -7.33 1.78
N MET A 83 -56.37 -7.81 1.15
CA MET A 83 -56.47 -9.15 0.53
C MET A 83 -56.91 -9.09 -0.94
N GLY A 84 -57.07 -7.89 -1.52
CA GLY A 84 -57.49 -7.67 -2.90
C GLY A 84 -56.46 -8.09 -3.96
N THR A 85 -56.92 -8.24 -5.21
CA THR A 85 -56.07 -8.72 -6.32
C THR A 85 -55.06 -7.67 -6.78
N GLU A 86 -55.47 -6.40 -6.77
CA GLU A 86 -54.67 -5.24 -7.14
C GLU A 86 -53.49 -4.98 -6.19
N PRO A 87 -53.69 -4.91 -4.84
CA PRO A 87 -52.56 -4.80 -3.92
C PRO A 87 -51.65 -6.04 -3.94
N GLU A 88 -52.19 -7.25 -4.16
CA GLU A 88 -51.37 -8.46 -4.27
C GLU A 88 -50.49 -8.43 -5.54
N THR A 89 -51.03 -7.96 -6.65
CA THR A 89 -50.31 -7.80 -7.92
C THR A 89 -49.21 -6.76 -7.78
N LEU A 90 -49.52 -5.58 -7.21
CA LEU A 90 -48.52 -4.53 -6.96
C LEU A 90 -47.40 -5.04 -6.01
N LEU A 91 -47.76 -5.78 -4.95
CA LEU A 91 -46.79 -6.35 -4.03
C LEU A 91 -45.85 -7.34 -4.73
N LYS A 92 -46.38 -8.19 -5.62
CA LYS A 92 -45.59 -9.13 -6.44
C LYS A 92 -44.62 -8.40 -7.36
N GLU A 93 -45.08 -7.38 -8.09
CA GLU A 93 -44.23 -6.56 -8.96
C GLU A 93 -43.09 -5.89 -8.19
N LYS A 94 -43.38 -5.27 -7.03
CA LYS A 94 -42.35 -4.66 -6.19
C LYS A 94 -41.41 -5.69 -5.58
N TYR A 95 -41.89 -6.85 -5.14
CA TYR A 95 -41.02 -7.90 -4.63
C TYR A 95 -40.01 -8.37 -5.69
N PHE A 96 -40.44 -8.67 -6.92
CA PHE A 96 -39.51 -9.14 -7.96
C PHE A 96 -38.49 -8.07 -8.37
N GLY A 97 -38.86 -6.80 -8.39
CA GLY A 97 -37.93 -5.70 -8.68
C GLY A 97 -36.88 -5.44 -7.59
N TYR A 98 -37.08 -5.96 -6.37
CA TYR A 98 -36.24 -5.69 -5.20
C TYR A 98 -35.74 -6.98 -4.52
N SER A 99 -35.97 -8.17 -5.12
CA SER A 99 -35.67 -9.47 -4.50
C SER A 99 -34.18 -9.74 -4.31
N ASP A 100 -33.31 -9.01 -5.01
CA ASP A 100 -31.87 -9.04 -4.78
C ASP A 100 -31.49 -8.40 -3.45
N ILE A 101 -32.27 -7.43 -2.95
CA ILE A 101 -32.01 -6.71 -1.68
C ILE A 101 -32.86 -7.31 -0.55
N VAL A 102 -34.18 -7.43 -0.79
CA VAL A 102 -35.19 -7.83 0.18
C VAL A 102 -35.49 -9.32 0.07
N ASN A 103 -35.24 -10.07 1.14
CA ASN A 103 -35.56 -11.49 1.15
C ASN A 103 -37.06 -11.75 1.30
N ARG A 104 -37.79 -10.93 2.06
CA ARG A 104 -39.22 -11.11 2.29
C ARG A 104 -39.95 -9.78 2.25
N LEU A 105 -41.05 -9.71 1.53
CA LEU A 105 -41.94 -8.54 1.48
C LEU A 105 -43.34 -8.98 1.93
N PHE A 106 -43.95 -8.25 2.86
CA PHE A 106 -45.21 -8.66 3.48
C PHE A 106 -46.08 -7.46 3.87
N VAL A 107 -47.35 -7.74 4.11
CA VAL A 107 -48.38 -6.77 4.51
C VAL A 107 -49.07 -7.29 5.76
N ILE A 108 -49.19 -6.45 6.77
CA ILE A 108 -49.86 -6.73 8.04
C ILE A 108 -51.07 -5.82 8.17
N ASP A 109 -52.20 -6.36 8.65
CA ASP A 109 -53.38 -5.56 8.95
C ASP A 109 -53.27 -4.77 10.26
N LYS A 110 -54.35 -4.04 10.59
CA LYS A 110 -54.45 -3.29 11.84
C LYS A 110 -54.43 -4.13 13.11
N ASP A 111 -54.75 -5.41 13.02
CA ASP A 111 -54.80 -6.34 14.16
C ASP A 111 -53.45 -7.02 14.41
N GLY A 112 -52.50 -6.90 13.48
CA GLY A 112 -51.15 -7.45 13.57
C GLY A 112 -50.97 -8.78 12.83
N VAL A 113 -51.95 -9.18 12.01
CA VAL A 113 -51.92 -10.43 11.25
C VAL A 113 -51.44 -10.20 9.82
N VAL A 114 -50.52 -11.03 9.35
CA VAL A 114 -49.97 -10.95 7.99
C VAL A 114 -51.01 -11.40 6.96
N ARG A 115 -51.41 -10.49 6.07
CA ARG A 115 -52.41 -10.72 5.00
C ARG A 115 -51.81 -11.07 3.64
N MET A 116 -50.60 -10.58 3.36
CA MET A 116 -49.83 -10.94 2.16
C MET A 116 -48.37 -11.19 2.55
N SER A 117 -47.72 -12.17 1.94
CA SER A 117 -46.30 -12.45 2.18
C SER A 117 -45.64 -13.13 0.98
N LEU A 118 -44.52 -12.56 0.55
CA LEU A 118 -43.67 -13.02 -0.53
C LEU A 118 -42.27 -13.32 -0.01
N ALA A 119 -41.65 -14.37 -0.55
CA ALA A 119 -40.38 -14.91 -0.13
C ALA A 119 -39.73 -15.70 -1.30
N PRO A 120 -38.46 -16.14 -1.20
CA PRO A 120 -37.83 -16.91 -2.25
C PRO A 120 -38.51 -18.28 -2.40
N ARG A 121 -38.53 -18.79 -3.63
CA ARG A 121 -39.11 -20.11 -3.94
C ARG A 121 -38.47 -21.18 -3.05
N GLY A 122 -39.30 -22.02 -2.44
CA GLY A 122 -38.87 -23.08 -1.54
C GLY A 122 -38.69 -22.66 -0.07
N THR A 123 -39.01 -21.42 0.30
CA THR A 123 -39.01 -20.97 1.70
C THR A 123 -40.44 -20.76 2.22
N GLU A 124 -40.66 -21.00 3.52
CA GLU A 124 -41.93 -20.68 4.20
C GLU A 124 -42.23 -19.18 4.11
N THR A 125 -43.50 -18.77 4.03
CA THR A 125 -43.91 -17.35 4.10
C THR A 125 -44.40 -16.98 5.51
N PHE A 126 -44.67 -15.69 5.75
CA PHE A 126 -45.29 -15.25 7.00
C PHE A 126 -46.82 -15.23 6.97
N LEU A 127 -47.46 -15.70 5.89
CA LEU A 127 -48.89 -15.56 5.69
C LEU A 127 -49.70 -16.13 6.87
N GLY A 128 -50.61 -15.34 7.43
CA GLY A 128 -51.43 -15.71 8.58
C GLY A 128 -50.71 -15.70 9.94
N GLN A 129 -49.42 -15.35 10.02
CA GLN A 129 -48.74 -15.18 11.30
C GLN A 129 -49.21 -13.90 12.01
N ASP A 130 -49.34 -13.98 13.34
CA ASP A 130 -49.61 -12.84 14.22
C ASP A 130 -48.29 -12.26 14.75
N PHE A 131 -48.04 -10.99 14.42
CA PHE A 131 -46.90 -10.21 14.90
C PHE A 131 -47.31 -9.04 15.82
N SER A 132 -48.57 -8.93 16.25
CA SER A 132 -49.09 -7.88 17.14
C SER A 132 -48.24 -7.62 18.40
N LEU A 133 -47.58 -8.67 18.91
CA LEU A 133 -46.72 -8.59 20.09
C LEU A 133 -45.28 -8.14 19.82
N ARG A 134 -44.82 -8.10 18.55
CA ARG A 134 -43.46 -7.67 18.18
C ARG A 134 -43.28 -6.17 18.36
N ASN A 135 -42.10 -5.75 18.84
CA ASN A 135 -41.80 -4.34 19.09
C ASN A 135 -41.94 -3.52 17.81
N TRP A 136 -41.32 -3.95 16.71
CA TRP A 136 -41.44 -3.24 15.42
C TRP A 136 -42.87 -3.07 14.90
N VAL A 137 -43.80 -4.01 15.20
CA VAL A 137 -45.23 -3.82 14.89
C VAL A 137 -45.84 -2.73 15.78
N LYS A 138 -45.59 -2.79 17.09
CA LYS A 138 -46.08 -1.80 18.05
C LYS A 138 -45.54 -0.41 17.74
N ASP A 139 -44.24 -0.29 17.52
CA ASP A 139 -43.54 0.97 17.28
C ASP A 139 -44.03 1.61 15.97
N THR A 140 -44.17 0.85 14.88
CA THR A 140 -44.75 1.35 13.62
C THR A 140 -46.20 1.80 13.80
N LYS A 141 -47.02 1.02 14.51
CA LYS A 141 -48.45 1.33 14.75
C LYS A 141 -48.66 2.52 15.70
N THR A 142 -47.75 2.72 16.66
CA THR A 142 -47.85 3.80 17.65
C THR A 142 -47.24 5.10 17.14
N ASN A 143 -46.08 5.05 16.49
CA ASN A 143 -45.37 6.25 16.01
C ASN A 143 -45.89 6.73 14.65
N LEU A 144 -46.58 5.87 13.88
CA LEU A 144 -47.02 6.12 12.52
C LEU A 144 -45.87 6.62 11.62
N SER A 145 -44.70 6.03 11.78
CA SER A 145 -43.48 6.32 11.03
C SER A 145 -42.77 5.04 10.57
N LEU A 146 -41.81 5.22 9.64
CA LEU A 146 -40.77 4.23 9.37
C LEU A 146 -40.17 3.71 10.69
N THR A 147 -40.04 2.39 10.80
CA THR A 147 -39.38 1.69 11.91
C THR A 147 -38.38 0.68 11.36
N LEU A 148 -37.19 0.64 11.95
CA LEU A 148 -36.15 -0.36 11.71
C LEU A 148 -35.89 -1.10 13.03
N SER A 149 -35.81 -2.43 13.00
CA SER A 149 -35.58 -3.25 14.18
C SER A 149 -35.08 -4.65 13.84
N GLY A 150 -34.00 -5.07 14.49
CA GLY A 150 -33.45 -6.41 14.38
C GLY A 150 -34.13 -7.46 15.27
N GLY A 151 -34.02 -8.74 14.89
CA GLY A 151 -34.40 -9.86 15.75
C GLY A 151 -34.21 -11.25 15.14
N PHE A 152 -34.18 -12.27 16.00
CA PHE A 152 -34.13 -13.67 15.59
C PHE A 152 -35.51 -14.24 15.23
N GLU A 153 -35.57 -14.98 14.13
CA GLU A 153 -36.72 -15.81 13.76
C GLU A 153 -36.67 -17.21 14.38
N ARG A 154 -37.77 -17.98 14.24
CA ARG A 154 -37.86 -19.38 14.68
C ARG A 154 -36.78 -20.29 14.09
N GLN A 155 -36.21 -19.93 12.94
CA GLN A 155 -35.15 -20.69 12.25
C GLN A 155 -33.73 -20.26 12.67
N GLY A 156 -33.58 -19.39 13.68
CA GLY A 156 -32.27 -18.93 14.17
C GLY A 156 -31.57 -17.89 13.27
N ILE A 157 -32.22 -17.47 12.17
CA ILE A 157 -31.73 -16.41 11.29
C ILE A 157 -32.01 -15.06 11.97
N TYR A 158 -30.97 -14.24 12.13
CA TYR A 158 -31.13 -12.84 12.51
C TYR A 158 -31.55 -12.02 11.29
N ARG A 159 -32.56 -11.16 11.47
CA ARG A 159 -33.05 -10.27 10.42
C ARG A 159 -33.26 -8.87 10.93
N GLU A 160 -33.05 -7.93 10.03
CA GLU A 160 -33.53 -6.56 10.16
C GLU A 160 -34.92 -6.45 9.51
N PHE A 161 -35.88 -5.90 10.25
CA PHE A 161 -37.22 -5.59 9.75
C PHE A 161 -37.32 -4.10 9.48
N ILE A 162 -37.69 -3.73 8.25
CA ILE A 162 -37.97 -2.35 7.84
C ILE A 162 -39.48 -2.28 7.59
N THR A 163 -40.18 -1.43 8.34
CA THR A 163 -41.65 -1.37 8.34
C THR A 163 -42.16 0.04 8.17
N TYR A 164 -43.23 0.19 7.40
CA TYR A 164 -43.82 1.48 7.04
C TYR A 164 -45.35 1.42 7.18
N PRO A 165 -45.98 2.37 7.87
CA PRO A 165 -47.41 2.31 8.18
C PRO A 165 -48.26 2.65 6.95
N ILE A 166 -49.39 1.95 6.82
CA ILE A 166 -50.47 2.29 5.91
C ILE A 166 -51.48 3.11 6.72
N VAL A 167 -51.44 4.43 6.58
CA VAL A 167 -52.42 5.36 7.13
C VAL A 167 -53.27 5.88 5.98
N ASN A 168 -54.60 5.78 6.10
CA ASN A 168 -55.52 6.29 5.09
C ASN A 168 -55.41 7.83 5.02
N ARG A 169 -55.15 8.39 3.85
CA ARG A 169 -54.94 9.83 3.65
C ARG A 169 -56.19 10.69 3.82
N GLU A 170 -57.40 10.12 3.77
CA GLU A 170 -58.66 10.83 3.89
C GLU A 170 -59.24 10.76 5.31
N SER A 171 -59.25 9.57 5.93
CA SER A 171 -59.77 9.34 7.28
C SER A 171 -58.73 9.47 8.39
N ASN A 172 -57.44 9.46 8.04
CA ASN A 172 -56.30 9.34 8.98
C ASN A 172 -56.35 8.06 9.85
N GLU A 173 -57.12 7.04 9.46
CA GLU A 173 -57.16 5.74 10.15
C GLU A 173 -55.93 4.88 9.79
N TYR A 174 -55.38 4.20 10.80
CA TYR A 174 -54.35 3.19 10.62
C TYR A 174 -54.95 1.89 10.06
N ILE A 175 -54.63 1.57 8.80
CA ILE A 175 -55.09 0.38 8.08
C ILE A 175 -54.23 -0.85 8.42
N GLY A 176 -52.92 -0.66 8.58
CA GLY A 176 -51.94 -1.73 8.67
C GLY A 176 -50.53 -1.24 8.40
N MET A 177 -49.62 -2.13 7.98
CA MET A 177 -48.27 -1.77 7.57
C MET A 177 -47.76 -2.66 6.44
N VAL A 178 -46.84 -2.13 5.64
CA VAL A 178 -45.99 -2.93 4.76
C VAL A 178 -44.63 -3.14 5.44
N GLY A 179 -44.02 -4.29 5.20
CA GLY A 179 -42.74 -4.66 5.81
C GLY A 179 -41.83 -5.45 4.88
N ALA A 180 -40.54 -5.14 4.97
CA ALA A 180 -39.45 -5.91 4.38
C ALA A 180 -38.66 -6.59 5.51
N ALA A 181 -38.22 -7.83 5.29
CA ALA A 181 -37.26 -8.50 6.19
C ALA A 181 -35.97 -8.85 5.43
N ILE A 182 -34.85 -8.38 5.98
CA ILE A 182 -33.51 -8.49 5.39
C ILE A 182 -32.67 -9.41 6.31
N PRO A 183 -32.23 -10.60 5.85
CA PRO A 183 -31.31 -11.44 6.61
C PRO A 183 -29.94 -10.76 6.60
N THR A 184 -29.42 -10.43 7.78
CA THR A 184 -28.33 -9.47 7.90
C THR A 184 -27.02 -9.97 7.31
N GLU A 185 -26.60 -11.19 7.65
CA GLU A 185 -25.38 -11.80 7.12
C GLU A 185 -25.38 -11.88 5.57
N PRO A 186 -26.37 -12.50 4.88
CA PRO A 186 -26.42 -12.52 3.42
C PRO A 186 -26.57 -11.13 2.75
N PHE A 187 -27.10 -10.14 3.47
CA PHE A 187 -27.18 -8.76 2.97
C PHE A 187 -25.80 -8.10 3.00
N PHE A 188 -25.14 -8.08 4.15
CA PHE A 188 -23.83 -7.44 4.32
C PHE A 188 -22.72 -8.16 3.53
N ALA A 189 -22.85 -9.47 3.29
CA ALA A 189 -21.94 -10.27 2.46
C ALA A 189 -21.73 -9.74 1.01
N LYS A 190 -22.66 -8.94 0.49
CA LYS A 190 -22.57 -8.36 -0.86
C LYS A 190 -21.56 -7.22 -0.96
N TYR A 191 -21.28 -6.56 0.16
CA TYR A 191 -20.47 -5.34 0.21
C TYR A 191 -19.08 -5.57 0.82
N GLY A 192 -18.87 -6.71 1.47
CA GLY A 192 -17.59 -7.09 2.07
C GLY A 192 -17.60 -8.53 2.55
N ASN A 193 -16.41 -9.09 2.78
CA ASN A 193 -16.29 -10.43 3.33
C ASN A 193 -16.88 -10.50 4.75
N VAL A 194 -17.90 -11.32 4.97
CA VAL A 194 -18.45 -11.64 6.31
C VAL A 194 -18.16 -13.09 6.71
N GLU A 195 -17.32 -13.79 5.96
CA GLU A 195 -16.90 -15.16 6.25
C GLU A 195 -15.65 -15.22 7.14
N LEU A 196 -15.53 -16.34 7.85
CA LEU A 196 -14.47 -16.64 8.81
C LEU A 196 -13.10 -16.79 8.13
N GLY A 197 -12.10 -16.02 8.58
CA GLY A 197 -10.70 -16.27 8.23
C GLY A 197 -9.73 -15.12 8.55
N ASP A 198 -8.45 -15.36 8.27
CA ASP A 198 -7.34 -14.42 8.50
C ASP A 198 -7.23 -13.35 7.39
N ARG A 199 -8.36 -12.90 6.87
CA ARG A 199 -8.46 -11.90 5.78
C ARG A 199 -9.19 -10.65 6.26
N GLN A 200 -9.16 -9.60 5.45
CA GLN A 200 -10.05 -8.46 5.64
C GLN A 200 -11.51 -8.93 5.74
N PHE A 201 -12.26 -8.40 6.70
CA PHE A 201 -13.67 -8.69 6.89
C PHE A 201 -14.48 -7.47 7.32
N LEU A 202 -15.80 -7.56 7.13
CA LEU A 202 -16.78 -6.55 7.51
C LEU A 202 -17.48 -6.97 8.80
N VAL A 203 -17.69 -5.99 9.69
CA VAL A 203 -18.61 -6.07 10.84
C VAL A 203 -19.68 -5.01 10.66
N ALA A 204 -20.94 -5.36 10.92
CA ALA A 204 -22.06 -4.45 10.87
C ALA A 204 -22.80 -4.40 12.20
N PHE A 205 -23.34 -3.23 12.55
CA PHE A 205 -24.09 -2.98 13.78
C PHE A 205 -25.39 -2.22 13.51
N ASP A 206 -26.39 -2.43 14.36
CA ASP A 206 -27.52 -1.50 14.50
C ASP A 206 -27.19 -0.35 15.46
N ARG A 207 -28.14 0.59 15.60
CA ARG A 207 -28.08 1.73 16.50
C ARG A 207 -28.01 1.41 18.00
N SER A 208 -28.35 0.19 18.42
CA SER A 208 -28.13 -0.27 19.80
C SER A 208 -26.70 -0.78 20.04
N GLY A 209 -25.90 -0.95 18.98
CA GLY A 209 -24.62 -1.66 19.02
C GLY A 209 -24.78 -3.18 18.94
N THR A 210 -25.94 -3.69 18.51
CA THR A 210 -26.13 -5.12 18.27
C THR A 210 -25.48 -5.52 16.95
N ILE A 211 -24.68 -6.59 16.97
CA ILE A 211 -23.89 -7.04 15.84
C ILE A 211 -24.80 -7.75 14.83
N LEU A 212 -24.87 -7.23 13.61
CA LEU A 212 -25.72 -7.72 12.52
C LEU A 212 -24.99 -8.72 11.61
N ALA A 213 -23.70 -8.52 11.38
CA ALA A 213 -22.81 -9.42 10.64
C ALA A 213 -21.40 -9.31 11.20
N ASN A 214 -20.63 -10.41 11.22
CA ASN A 214 -19.27 -10.41 11.75
C ASN A 214 -18.42 -11.57 11.20
N GLY A 215 -17.36 -11.24 10.46
CA GLY A 215 -16.40 -12.22 9.92
C GLY A 215 -15.43 -12.84 10.95
N ALA A 216 -15.36 -12.36 12.20
CA ALA A 216 -14.46 -12.91 13.22
C ALA A 216 -15.03 -14.13 13.96
N ASP A 217 -16.34 -14.12 14.29
CA ASP A 217 -17.09 -15.25 14.83
C ASP A 217 -18.60 -15.05 14.62
N LYS A 218 -19.26 -16.00 13.95
CA LYS A 218 -20.71 -15.97 13.69
C LYS A 218 -21.55 -15.97 14.98
N LYS A 219 -21.02 -16.45 16.11
CA LYS A 219 -21.69 -16.43 17.43
C LYS A 219 -21.87 -15.03 18.01
N LEU A 220 -21.15 -14.03 17.47
CA LEU A 220 -21.29 -12.64 17.88
C LEU A 220 -22.57 -12.00 17.29
N MET A 221 -23.18 -12.57 16.25
CA MET A 221 -24.41 -12.02 15.67
C MET A 221 -25.58 -12.02 16.66
N GLY A 222 -26.33 -10.92 16.70
CA GLY A 222 -27.39 -10.68 17.67
C GLY A 222 -26.91 -10.38 19.09
N GLN A 223 -25.60 -10.35 19.36
CA GLN A 223 -25.05 -9.90 20.64
C GLN A 223 -24.83 -8.39 20.63
N ASN A 224 -25.03 -7.74 21.79
CA ASN A 224 -24.63 -6.35 21.95
C ASN A 224 -23.12 -6.24 22.10
N TYR A 225 -22.48 -5.33 21.35
CA TYR A 225 -21.04 -5.13 21.35
C TYR A 225 -20.45 -4.79 22.74
N PHE A 226 -21.21 -4.09 23.60
CA PHE A 226 -20.79 -3.75 24.96
C PHE A 226 -21.19 -4.81 26.01
N GLY A 227 -21.85 -5.89 25.60
CA GLY A 227 -22.19 -7.01 26.48
C GLY A 227 -20.97 -7.90 26.78
N ASP A 228 -20.97 -8.54 27.96
CA ASP A 228 -19.81 -9.29 28.47
C ASP A 228 -19.27 -10.33 27.49
N TYR A 229 -20.12 -11.05 26.75
CA TYR A 229 -19.68 -12.05 25.78
C TYR A 229 -18.78 -11.47 24.66
N VAL A 230 -19.16 -10.31 24.11
CA VAL A 230 -18.37 -9.64 23.07
C VAL A 230 -17.14 -8.98 23.70
N GLN A 231 -17.31 -8.36 24.87
CA GLN A 231 -16.23 -7.70 25.60
C GLN A 231 -15.12 -8.67 26.00
N ASP A 232 -15.45 -9.88 26.45
CA ASP A 232 -14.47 -10.93 26.73
C ASP A 232 -13.83 -11.49 25.44
N PHE A 233 -14.59 -11.60 24.33
CA PHE A 233 -14.04 -12.00 23.03
C PHE A 233 -12.97 -11.03 22.52
N ILE A 234 -13.15 -9.72 22.73
CA ILE A 234 -12.17 -8.67 22.34
C ILE A 234 -11.16 -8.35 23.46
N ASN A 235 -11.06 -9.18 24.51
CA ASN A 235 -10.20 -8.93 25.68
C ASN A 235 -10.35 -7.51 26.28
N ARG A 236 -11.58 -6.97 26.24
CA ARG A 236 -11.99 -5.64 26.72
C ARG A 236 -11.13 -4.50 26.17
N ASN A 237 -10.66 -4.65 24.91
CA ASN A 237 -9.74 -3.73 24.26
C ASN A 237 -10.30 -2.29 24.22
N THR A 238 -9.60 -1.38 24.91
CA THR A 238 -10.04 0.02 25.09
C THR A 238 -9.98 0.85 23.81
N ILE A 239 -9.04 0.55 22.90
CA ILE A 239 -8.92 1.24 21.61
C ILE A 239 -10.12 0.91 20.72
N LEU A 240 -10.44 -0.37 20.56
CA LEU A 240 -11.62 -0.82 19.80
C LEU A 240 -12.93 -0.38 20.45
N ASN A 241 -13.03 -0.37 21.78
CA ASN A 241 -14.18 0.18 22.49
C ASN A 241 -14.38 1.68 22.24
N ASN A 242 -13.33 2.49 22.34
CA ASN A 242 -13.40 3.93 22.05
C ASN A 242 -13.74 4.20 20.59
N LEU A 243 -13.15 3.44 19.67
CA LEU A 243 -13.44 3.49 18.23
C LEU A 243 -14.93 3.19 17.97
N THR A 244 -15.45 2.09 18.53
CA THR A 244 -16.85 1.67 18.34
C THR A 244 -17.85 2.58 19.06
N HIS A 245 -17.50 3.19 20.20
CA HIS A 245 -18.30 4.25 20.79
C HIS A 245 -18.41 5.48 19.87
N ALA A 246 -17.29 5.93 19.28
CA ALA A 246 -17.29 7.04 18.34
C ALA A 246 -18.14 6.73 17.09
N LEU A 247 -18.11 5.47 16.63
CA LEU A 247 -18.93 4.98 15.51
C LEU A 247 -20.42 5.18 15.77
N LEU A 248 -20.91 4.67 16.91
CA LEU A 248 -22.32 4.70 17.30
C LEU A 248 -22.81 6.12 17.62
N MET A 249 -21.90 7.07 17.86
CA MET A 249 -22.19 8.52 17.90
C MET A 249 -22.24 9.17 16.50
N GLY A 250 -22.04 8.40 15.42
CA GLY A 250 -22.09 8.88 14.03
C GLY A 250 -20.75 9.31 13.42
N ASN A 251 -19.60 8.90 13.99
CA ASN A 251 -18.29 9.33 13.50
C ASN A 251 -17.58 8.24 12.68
N SER A 252 -17.21 8.55 11.44
CA SER A 252 -16.21 7.75 10.70
C SER A 252 -14.82 7.90 11.33
N GLY A 253 -13.96 6.90 11.18
CA GLY A 253 -12.60 6.96 11.73
C GLY A 253 -11.82 5.67 11.52
N TYR A 254 -10.65 5.57 12.14
CA TYR A 254 -9.82 4.37 12.14
C TYR A 254 -9.09 4.17 13.47
N ALA A 255 -8.64 2.95 13.76
CA ALA A 255 -7.60 2.68 14.75
C ALA A 255 -6.80 1.41 14.41
N ILE A 256 -5.61 1.31 14.98
CA ILE A 256 -4.80 0.08 14.99
C ILE A 256 -4.78 -0.46 16.43
N TYR A 257 -5.01 -1.76 16.60
CA TYR A 257 -5.04 -2.42 17.91
C TYR A 257 -4.81 -3.93 17.78
N ASP A 258 -4.34 -4.58 18.86
CA ASP A 258 -4.40 -6.02 19.03
C ASP A 258 -5.32 -6.38 20.21
N TYR A 259 -6.21 -7.33 19.99
CA TYR A 259 -7.13 -7.87 20.99
C TYR A 259 -6.77 -9.30 21.42
N GLY A 260 -5.50 -9.69 21.25
CA GLY A 260 -5.00 -11.04 21.51
C GLY A 260 -5.15 -12.01 20.32
N ARG A 261 -5.35 -11.48 19.10
CA ARG A 261 -5.50 -12.25 17.85
C ARG A 261 -4.75 -11.61 16.68
N GLY A 262 -3.64 -10.94 16.97
CA GLY A 262 -2.82 -10.23 16.01
C GLY A 262 -3.40 -8.84 15.70
N GLU A 263 -2.48 -7.90 15.49
CA GLU A 263 -2.79 -6.49 15.23
C GLU A 263 -3.67 -6.31 13.99
N ARG A 264 -4.70 -5.46 14.12
CA ARG A 264 -5.66 -5.12 13.07
C ARG A 264 -5.70 -3.61 12.86
N LEU A 265 -5.75 -3.20 11.59
CA LEU A 265 -6.29 -1.90 11.19
C LEU A 265 -7.81 -2.03 11.04
N THR A 266 -8.57 -1.22 11.78
CA THR A 266 -10.01 -1.09 11.55
C THR A 266 -10.35 0.32 11.10
N THR A 267 -11.14 0.41 10.06
CA THR A 267 -11.76 1.64 9.55
C THR A 267 -13.27 1.54 9.68
N GLN A 268 -13.98 2.66 9.84
CA GLN A 268 -15.40 2.63 10.14
C GLN A 268 -16.18 3.80 9.57
N SER A 269 -17.48 3.60 9.34
CA SER A 269 -18.40 4.65 8.94
C SER A 269 -19.85 4.32 9.38
N PRO A 270 -20.64 5.32 9.81
CA PRO A 270 -22.08 5.18 9.91
C PRO A 270 -22.74 5.10 8.52
N ILE A 271 -23.92 4.50 8.47
CA ILE A 271 -24.90 4.47 7.38
C ILE A 271 -26.07 5.36 7.81
N ILE A 272 -26.36 6.40 7.04
CA ILE A 272 -27.35 7.43 7.42
C ILE A 272 -28.68 7.15 6.71
N ILE A 273 -29.75 6.98 7.48
CA ILE A 273 -31.11 6.79 6.97
C ILE A 273 -31.94 8.02 7.36
N GLY A 274 -32.45 8.73 6.34
CA GLY A 274 -32.93 10.11 6.53
C GLY A 274 -31.81 11.00 7.05
N ASP A 275 -32.01 11.61 8.22
CA ASP A 275 -31.04 12.51 8.88
C ASP A 275 -30.31 11.85 10.08
N ARG A 276 -30.34 10.51 10.22
CA ARG A 276 -29.84 9.81 11.41
C ARG A 276 -28.98 8.58 11.08
N PRO A 277 -27.88 8.34 11.82
CA PRO A 277 -27.19 7.06 11.79
C PRO A 277 -28.08 5.96 12.37
N GLU A 278 -28.44 4.95 11.55
CA GLU A 278 -29.24 3.80 12.00
C GLU A 278 -28.47 2.47 11.90
N PHE A 279 -27.52 2.37 10.96
CA PHE A 279 -26.59 1.25 10.86
C PHE A 279 -25.14 1.74 10.81
N PHE A 280 -24.21 0.83 11.07
CA PHE A 280 -22.79 1.15 11.16
C PHE A 280 -21.96 0.00 10.64
N ILE A 281 -20.83 0.30 9.99
CA ILE A 281 -19.90 -0.71 9.51
C ILE A 281 -18.46 -0.44 9.96
N GLN A 282 -17.74 -1.54 10.16
CA GLN A 282 -16.30 -1.60 10.35
C GLN A 282 -15.70 -2.53 9.29
N ILE A 283 -14.60 -2.12 8.66
CA ILE A 283 -13.75 -3.00 7.84
C ILE A 283 -12.48 -3.26 8.66
N VAL A 284 -12.19 -4.53 8.90
CA VAL A 284 -11.11 -5.00 9.79
C VAL A 284 -10.07 -5.75 8.95
N THR A 285 -8.85 -5.23 8.87
CA THR A 285 -7.73 -5.79 8.08
C THR A 285 -6.59 -6.20 9.02
N PRO A 286 -6.09 -7.45 8.98
CA PRO A 286 -4.88 -7.82 9.72
C PRO A 286 -3.65 -7.07 9.20
N THR A 287 -2.87 -6.43 10.07
CA THR A 287 -1.72 -5.61 9.64
C THR A 287 -0.59 -6.42 9.03
N ASP A 288 -0.50 -7.72 9.33
CA ASP A 288 0.37 -8.67 8.61
C ASP A 288 0.12 -8.71 7.10
N GLN A 289 -1.12 -8.50 6.65
CA GLN A 289 -1.45 -8.43 5.23
C GLN A 289 -0.88 -7.15 4.61
N ILE A 290 -1.06 -6.02 5.29
CA ILE A 290 -0.51 -4.71 4.91
C ILE A 290 1.02 -4.78 4.85
N HIS A 291 1.66 -5.32 5.90
CA HIS A 291 3.11 -5.50 5.96
C HIS A 291 3.65 -6.47 4.91
N SER A 292 2.87 -7.46 4.47
CA SER A 292 3.28 -8.33 3.34
C SER A 292 3.38 -7.55 2.02
N GLN A 293 2.45 -6.63 1.76
CA GLN A 293 2.49 -5.77 0.57
C GLN A 293 3.66 -4.78 0.65
N ILE A 294 3.88 -4.17 1.82
CA ILE A 294 5.03 -3.28 2.07
C ILE A 294 6.36 -3.98 1.76
N ARG A 295 6.55 -5.24 2.20
CA ARG A 295 7.78 -5.99 1.92
C ARG A 295 8.06 -6.17 0.42
N HIS A 296 7.03 -6.31 -0.41
CA HIS A 296 7.20 -6.37 -1.87
C HIS A 296 7.64 -5.03 -2.45
N VAL A 297 6.97 -3.93 -2.09
CA VAL A 297 7.33 -2.57 -2.55
C VAL A 297 8.75 -2.19 -2.14
N ILE A 298 9.12 -2.45 -0.88
CA ILE A 298 10.46 -2.17 -0.35
C ILE A 298 11.52 -3.08 -0.99
N SER A 299 11.20 -4.35 -1.27
CA SER A 299 12.10 -5.25 -2.00
C SER A 299 12.40 -4.75 -3.41
N ASP A 300 11.39 -4.29 -4.16
CA ASP A 300 11.57 -3.79 -5.52
C ASP A 300 12.42 -2.50 -5.56
N GLU A 301 12.21 -1.59 -4.61
CA GLU A 301 13.01 -0.36 -4.50
C GLU A 301 14.45 -0.67 -4.06
N ASN A 302 14.63 -1.61 -3.13
CA ASN A 302 15.95 -2.10 -2.72
C ASN A 302 16.72 -2.73 -3.89
N ILE A 303 16.06 -3.50 -4.77
CA ILE A 303 16.71 -4.09 -5.95
C ILE A 303 17.23 -3.01 -6.90
N LYS A 304 16.45 -1.94 -7.15
CA LYS A 304 16.91 -0.79 -7.97
C LYS A 304 18.14 -0.13 -7.35
N MET A 305 18.10 0.16 -6.05
CA MET A 305 19.21 0.81 -5.33
C MET A 305 20.47 -0.05 -5.32
N ILE A 306 20.36 -1.35 -4.98
CA ILE A 306 21.49 -2.29 -5.01
C ILE A 306 22.08 -2.39 -6.43
N THR A 307 21.25 -2.39 -7.47
CA THR A 307 21.72 -2.42 -8.87
C THR A 307 22.47 -1.14 -9.25
N LEU A 308 21.97 0.03 -8.86
CA LEU A 308 22.60 1.33 -9.09
C LEU A 308 23.98 1.44 -8.38
N PHE A 309 24.05 1.03 -7.12
CA PHE A 309 25.29 1.06 -6.36
C PHE A 309 26.30 -0.01 -6.83
N THR A 310 25.84 -1.22 -7.15
CA THR A 310 26.74 -2.30 -7.64
C THR A 310 27.33 -1.95 -9.00
N SER A 311 26.55 -1.37 -9.92
CA SER A 311 27.05 -0.90 -11.21
C SER A 311 28.05 0.26 -11.08
N THR A 312 27.76 1.23 -10.21
CA THR A 312 28.70 2.33 -9.89
C THR A 312 30.00 1.82 -9.27
N PHE A 313 29.90 0.89 -8.31
CA PHE A 313 31.06 0.26 -7.65
C PHE A 313 31.93 -0.51 -8.66
N ALA A 314 31.31 -1.30 -9.55
CA ALA A 314 32.02 -2.02 -10.60
C ALA A 314 32.77 -1.05 -11.54
N ALA A 315 32.15 0.06 -11.93
CA ALA A 315 32.81 1.09 -12.74
C ALA A 315 34.03 1.72 -12.04
N VAL A 316 33.91 2.03 -10.74
CA VAL A 316 35.03 2.54 -9.92
C VAL A 316 36.17 1.53 -9.82
N VAL A 317 35.86 0.24 -9.58
CA VAL A 317 36.88 -0.82 -9.53
C VAL A 317 37.59 -0.98 -10.87
N VAL A 318 36.86 -0.96 -11.99
CA VAL A 318 37.45 -0.99 -13.35
C VAL A 318 38.35 0.23 -13.58
N LEU A 319 37.91 1.43 -13.20
CA LEU A 319 38.72 2.65 -13.31
C LEU A 319 40.02 2.56 -12.48
N ILE A 320 39.96 2.05 -11.25
CA ILE A 320 41.14 1.83 -10.41
C ILE A 320 42.11 0.84 -11.07
N ILE A 321 41.63 -0.26 -11.66
CA ILE A 321 42.45 -1.24 -12.38
C ILE A 321 43.12 -0.59 -13.60
N LEU A 322 42.39 0.22 -14.36
CA LEU A 322 42.94 0.97 -15.51
C LEU A 322 44.03 1.95 -15.09
N LEU A 323 43.77 2.77 -14.06
CA LEU A 323 44.74 3.71 -13.51
C LEU A 323 45.98 3.00 -12.95
N ALA A 324 45.81 1.85 -12.28
CA ALA A 324 46.92 1.04 -11.79
C ALA A 324 47.77 0.45 -12.94
N LYS A 325 47.13 -0.01 -14.03
CA LYS A 325 47.83 -0.45 -15.25
C LYS A 325 48.57 0.72 -15.92
N TRP A 326 47.91 1.84 -16.16
CA TRP A 326 48.52 3.04 -16.75
C TRP A 326 49.71 3.55 -15.96
N ASN A 327 49.60 3.63 -14.63
CA ASN A 327 50.71 4.03 -13.76
C ASN A 327 51.92 3.08 -13.91
N ASN A 328 51.70 1.76 -13.92
CA ASN A 328 52.78 0.79 -14.13
C ASN A 328 53.39 0.88 -15.55
N THR A 329 52.61 1.23 -16.58
CA THR A 329 53.13 1.47 -17.94
C THR A 329 53.94 2.76 -18.00
N LEU A 330 53.45 3.86 -17.41
CA LEU A 330 54.16 5.14 -17.32
C LEU A 330 55.50 5.00 -16.61
N ILE A 331 55.57 4.27 -15.49
CA ILE A 331 56.83 3.99 -14.79
C ILE A 331 57.83 3.29 -15.73
N LYS A 332 57.39 2.26 -16.48
CA LYS A 332 58.25 1.56 -17.44
C LYS A 332 58.71 2.47 -18.60
N GLU A 333 57.82 3.31 -19.13
CA GLU A 333 58.16 4.23 -20.22
C GLU A 333 59.14 5.32 -19.75
N VAL A 334 58.96 5.85 -18.54
CA VAL A 334 59.91 6.78 -17.90
C VAL A 334 61.26 6.11 -17.68
N GLU A 335 61.30 4.94 -17.05
CA GLU A 335 62.56 4.19 -16.86
C GLU A 335 63.28 3.85 -18.18
N LYS A 336 62.53 3.63 -19.26
CA LYS A 336 63.07 3.42 -20.61
C LYS A 336 63.62 4.73 -21.19
N LYS A 337 62.85 5.82 -21.14
CA LYS A 337 63.26 7.14 -21.65
C LYS A 337 64.45 7.72 -20.89
N THR A 338 64.53 7.53 -19.57
CA THR A 338 65.71 7.92 -18.78
C THR A 338 66.95 7.14 -19.18
N ARG A 339 66.83 5.84 -19.52
CA ARG A 339 67.93 5.04 -20.06
C ARG A 339 68.35 5.49 -21.46
N GLU A 340 67.40 5.69 -22.36
CA GLU A 340 67.65 6.22 -23.72
C GLU A 340 68.37 7.59 -23.68
N LEU A 341 67.93 8.49 -22.78
CA LEU A 341 68.57 9.79 -22.55
C LEU A 341 70.02 9.64 -22.04
N PHE A 342 70.24 8.79 -21.04
CA PHE A 342 71.57 8.56 -20.46
C PHE A 342 72.55 7.96 -21.48
N GLU A 343 72.09 7.03 -22.34
CA GLU A 343 72.89 6.50 -23.44
C GLU A 343 73.17 7.54 -24.53
N ALA A 344 72.19 8.38 -24.88
CA ALA A 344 72.38 9.46 -25.85
C ALA A 344 73.36 10.54 -25.34
N GLU A 345 73.27 10.90 -24.06
CA GLU A 345 74.19 11.83 -23.41
C GLU A 345 75.62 11.27 -23.35
N LYS A 346 75.77 9.97 -23.02
CA LYS A 346 77.05 9.27 -23.07
C LYS A 346 77.66 9.28 -24.47
N ARG A 347 76.90 8.92 -25.51
CA ARG A 347 77.36 8.97 -26.91
C ARG A 347 77.73 10.38 -27.35
N ARG A 348 76.98 11.40 -26.92
CA ARG A 348 77.29 12.81 -27.20
C ARG A 348 78.65 13.20 -26.60
N LYS A 349 78.93 12.78 -25.37
CA LYS A 349 80.22 13.02 -24.70
C LYS A 349 81.38 12.29 -25.39
N GLU A 350 81.20 11.04 -25.79
CA GLU A 350 82.18 10.27 -26.57
C GLU A 350 82.50 10.93 -27.92
N ILE A 351 81.48 11.46 -28.61
CA ILE A 351 81.68 12.25 -29.84
C ILE A 351 82.45 13.54 -29.54
N GLU A 352 82.08 14.28 -28.49
CA GLU A 352 82.72 15.54 -28.09
C GLU A 352 84.21 15.34 -27.76
N GLU A 353 84.54 14.31 -26.97
CA GLU A 353 85.92 13.90 -26.66
C GLU A 353 86.70 13.49 -27.94
N SER A 354 86.07 12.76 -28.86
CA SER A 354 86.71 12.39 -30.15
C SER A 354 86.98 13.62 -31.04
N LEU A 355 86.11 14.63 -30.99
CA LEU A 355 86.21 15.86 -31.78
C LEU A 355 87.28 16.79 -31.19
N GLU A 356 87.44 16.79 -29.86
CA GLU A 356 88.52 17.48 -29.16
C GLU A 356 89.89 16.83 -29.45
N SER A 357 89.99 15.50 -29.37
CA SER A 357 91.17 14.73 -29.80
C SER A 357 91.53 15.01 -31.27
N MET A 358 90.53 15.07 -32.16
CA MET A 358 90.75 15.34 -33.58
C MET A 358 91.23 16.77 -33.84
N LYS A 359 90.74 17.76 -33.07
CA LYS A 359 91.26 19.14 -33.07
C LYS A 359 92.71 19.19 -32.59
N GLU A 360 93.05 18.47 -31.53
CA GLU A 360 94.42 18.43 -30.99
C GLU A 360 95.39 17.81 -32.01
N TYR A 361 95.02 16.66 -32.60
CA TYR A 361 95.78 16.05 -33.70
C TYR A 361 95.96 16.98 -34.90
N VAL A 362 94.90 17.66 -35.35
CA VAL A 362 94.98 18.64 -36.45
C VAL A 362 95.89 19.82 -36.09
N ASN A 363 95.87 20.29 -34.84
CA ASN A 363 96.75 21.36 -34.36
C ASN A 363 98.22 20.93 -34.33
N ASP A 364 98.54 19.72 -33.87
CA ASP A 364 99.91 19.21 -33.86
C ASP A 364 100.41 18.93 -35.29
N VAL A 365 99.58 18.40 -36.19
CA VAL A 365 99.92 18.28 -37.63
C VAL A 365 100.17 19.65 -38.27
N LEU A 366 99.37 20.68 -37.93
CA LEU A 366 99.60 22.06 -38.38
C LEU A 366 100.90 22.66 -37.83
N LYS A 367 101.29 22.29 -36.61
CA LYS A 367 102.50 22.73 -35.92
C LYS A 367 103.74 22.03 -36.48
N GLU A 368 103.67 20.73 -36.77
CA GLU A 368 104.68 20.00 -37.53
C GLU A 368 104.82 20.56 -38.94
N ALA A 369 103.73 20.83 -39.66
CA ALA A 369 103.78 21.42 -41.00
C ALA A 369 104.44 22.82 -41.00
N LYS A 370 104.13 23.66 -40.01
CA LYS A 370 104.83 24.95 -39.79
C LYS A 370 106.32 24.74 -39.48
N THR A 371 106.65 23.76 -38.65
CA THR A 371 108.04 23.44 -38.28
C THR A 371 108.83 22.90 -39.47
N ALA A 372 108.23 22.03 -40.30
CA ALA A 372 108.80 21.51 -41.53
C ALA A 372 109.03 22.62 -42.57
N MET A 373 108.10 23.58 -42.72
CA MET A 373 108.33 24.78 -43.52
C MET A 373 109.49 25.62 -42.97
N HIS A 374 109.62 25.74 -41.64
CA HIS A 374 110.70 26.50 -41.02
C HIS A 374 112.08 25.82 -41.20
N ILE A 375 112.15 24.49 -41.10
CA ILE A 375 113.36 23.68 -41.35
C ILE A 375 113.75 23.73 -42.83
N ARG A 376 112.78 23.69 -43.76
CA ARG A 376 113.03 23.85 -45.20
C ARG A 376 113.55 25.25 -45.55
N ARG A 377 113.30 26.25 -44.69
CA ARG A 377 113.87 27.61 -44.79
C ARG A 377 115.28 27.73 -44.19
N LEU A 378 115.74 26.76 -43.39
CA LEU A 378 117.07 26.75 -42.75
C LEU A 378 118.09 25.85 -43.45
N ARG A 379 117.67 24.82 -44.21
CA ARG A 379 118.57 24.03 -45.09
C ARG A 379 118.82 24.70 -46.47
N GLY A 380 119.02 26.02 -46.46
CA GLY A 380 119.25 26.84 -47.66
C GLY A 380 120.68 27.35 -47.85
N PHE A 381 121.57 27.22 -46.86
CA PHE A 381 122.93 27.77 -46.91
C PHE A 381 123.98 26.80 -46.35
N GLY A 382 124.97 26.46 -47.19
CA GLY A 382 126.17 25.66 -46.85
C GLY A 382 126.02 24.13 -47.05
N GLY A 383 126.90 23.43 -47.78
CA GLY A 383 128.05 23.96 -48.52
C GLY A 383 129.13 22.97 -48.99
N ARG A 384 128.78 21.96 -49.83
CA ARG A 384 129.64 21.37 -50.90
C ARG A 384 130.93 20.57 -50.53
N LYS A 385 131.26 19.63 -51.44
CA LYS A 385 132.55 18.92 -51.70
C LYS A 385 132.84 17.60 -50.98
N ASN A 386 133.49 16.61 -51.61
CA ASN A 386 133.63 16.26 -53.05
C ASN A 386 134.23 14.85 -53.13
N VAL A 387 133.68 13.98 -53.99
CA VAL A 387 134.43 12.90 -54.65
C VAL A 387 133.82 12.74 -56.06
N PHE A 388 134.51 13.01 -57.15
CA PHE A 388 135.78 13.76 -57.27
C PHE A 388 135.53 15.28 -57.22
#